data_AF-A0A1Q5T7P3-F1
#
_entry.id   AF-A0A1Q5T7P3-F1
#
_cell.length_a   1.000
_cell.length_b   1.000
_cell.length_c   1.000
_cell.angle_alpha   90.00
_cell.angle_beta   90.00
_cell.angle_gamma   90.00
#
_symmetry.space_group_name_H-M   'P 1'
#
loop_
_entity.id
_entity.type
_entity.pdbx_description
1 polymer ?
#
loop_
_entity_poly.entity_id
_entity_poly.type
_entity_poly.pdbx_seq_one_letter_code
_entity_poly.pdbx_strand_id
1 'polypeptide(L)'
;MSKNYTKQDSIILNLQRACEACIDLAMHIVAEQKFGLPQHSRDAFSLLEEHGVISSAVSKKMKAMVGFRNIAVHDYQQLNLGILQAIVEHHLDDFKQFTKAILDYAKKNS
;
A
#
# COMPACT_ATOMS: atom_id res chain seq x y z
N MET A 1 -2.03 -29.95 16.99
CA MET A 1 -2.26 -28.98 15.89
C MET A 1 -1.77 -27.61 16.33
N SER A 2 -0.49 -27.28 16.10
CA SER A 2 0.01 -25.92 16.27
C SER A 2 -0.48 -25.09 15.09
N LYS A 3 -1.64 -24.42 15.23
CA LYS A 3 -1.96 -23.29 14.35
C LYS A 3 -0.76 -22.34 14.42
N ASN A 4 -0.15 -22.07 13.27
CA ASN A 4 1.19 -21.48 13.19
C ASN A 4 1.07 -19.95 13.33
N TYR A 5 0.61 -19.48 14.49
CA TYR A 5 0.35 -18.06 14.79
C TYR A 5 1.57 -17.20 14.48
N THR A 6 2.78 -17.66 14.82
CA THR A 6 4.04 -16.97 14.47
C THR A 6 4.20 -16.68 12.98
N LYS A 7 3.78 -17.59 12.09
CA LYS A 7 3.84 -17.36 10.64
C LYS A 7 2.79 -16.34 10.20
N GLN A 8 1.58 -16.42 10.76
CA GLN A 8 0.50 -15.47 10.46
C GLN A 8 0.87 -14.06 10.91
N ASP A 9 1.38 -13.92 12.13
CA ASP A 9 1.83 -12.65 12.70
C ASP A 9 2.95 -12.03 11.85
N SER A 10 3.89 -12.86 11.39
CA SER A 10 4.98 -12.41 10.50
C SER A 10 4.48 -11.91 9.15
N ILE A 11 3.48 -12.57 8.56
CA ILE A 11 2.87 -12.14 7.29
C ILE A 11 2.17 -10.80 7.48
N ILE A 12 1.34 -10.68 8.53
CA ILE A 12 0.60 -9.45 8.83
C ILE A 12 1.56 -8.29 9.06
N LEU A 13 2.60 -8.50 9.87
CA LEU A 13 3.63 -7.50 10.14
C LEU A 13 4.31 -7.03 8.86
N ASN A 14 4.67 -7.95 7.97
CA ASN A 14 5.33 -7.61 6.71
C ASN A 14 4.39 -6.89 5.73
N LEU A 15 3.10 -7.25 5.69
CA LEU A 15 2.10 -6.52 4.91
C LEU A 15 1.92 -5.10 5.42
N GLN A 16 1.83 -4.91 6.74
CA GLN A 16 1.75 -3.58 7.35
C GLN A 16 2.97 -2.72 7.01
N ARG A 17 4.19 -3.29 7.10
CA ARG A 17 5.43 -2.61 6.72
C ARG A 17 5.47 -2.23 5.24
N ALA A 18 5.03 -3.14 4.35
CA ALA A 18 4.96 -2.85 2.92
C ALA A 18 3.97 -1.72 2.61
N CYS A 19 2.80 -1.71 3.27
CA CYS A 19 1.85 -0.62 3.17
C CYS A 19 2.44 0.71 3.63
N GLU A 20 3.07 0.74 4.81
CA GLU A 20 3.66 1.96 5.36
C GLU A 20 4.74 2.51 4.43
N ALA A 21 5.66 1.65 3.96
CA ALA A 21 6.69 2.05 3.02
C ALA A 21 6.13 2.65 1.72
N CYS A 22 4.99 2.13 1.23
CA CYS A 22 4.34 2.70 0.05
C CYS A 22 3.67 4.05 0.33
N ILE A 23 3.09 4.22 1.52
CA ILE A 23 2.54 5.51 1.97
C ILE A 23 3.67 6.53 2.09
N ASP A 24 4.75 6.20 2.79
CA ASP A 24 5.90 7.08 2.99
C ASP A 24 6.51 7.51 1.65
N LEU A 25 6.66 6.57 0.72
CA LEU A 25 7.14 6.87 -0.62
C LEU A 25 6.18 7.81 -1.38
N ALA A 26 4.87 7.57 -1.30
CA ALA A 26 3.89 8.45 -1.95
C ALA A 26 3.91 9.87 -1.34
N MET A 27 3.96 9.97 -0.02
CA MET A 27 4.09 11.23 0.71
C MET A 27 5.37 11.97 0.33
N HIS A 28 6.49 11.26 0.23
CA HIS A 28 7.77 11.82 -0.15
C HIS A 28 7.71 12.47 -1.55
N ILE A 29 7.19 11.77 -2.55
CA ILE A 29 7.04 12.30 -3.91
C ILE A 29 6.07 13.49 -3.93
N VAL A 30 4.93 13.40 -3.22
CA VAL A 30 3.98 14.53 -3.12
C VAL A 30 4.65 15.79 -2.53
N ALA A 31 5.47 15.62 -1.49
CA ALA A 31 6.18 16.73 -0.86
C ALA A 31 7.29 17.30 -1.75
N GLU A 32 8.11 16.44 -2.36
CA GLU A 32 9.20 16.83 -3.26
C GLU A 32 8.67 17.63 -4.47
N GLN A 33 7.57 17.16 -5.06
CA GLN A 33 6.96 17.76 -6.25
C GLN A 33 5.96 18.88 -5.92
N LYS A 34 5.69 19.13 -4.64
CA LYS A 34 4.74 20.14 -4.14
C LYS A 34 3.31 19.96 -4.68
N PHE A 35 2.84 18.73 -4.81
CA PHE A 35 1.50 18.42 -5.33
C PHE A 35 0.35 18.76 -4.37
N GLY A 36 0.66 19.12 -3.13
CA GLY A 36 -0.32 19.54 -2.13
C GLY A 36 -0.11 18.88 -0.78
N LEU A 37 -1.12 19.02 0.09
CA LEU A 37 -1.09 18.49 1.45
C LEU A 37 -2.17 17.40 1.62
N PRO A 38 -1.79 16.11 1.58
CA PRO A 38 -2.74 15.03 1.82
C PRO A 38 -3.24 15.07 3.28
N GLN A 39 -4.56 14.95 3.47
CA GLN A 39 -5.18 14.95 4.81
C GLN A 39 -5.18 13.55 5.44
N HIS A 40 -5.19 12.52 4.58
CA HIS A 40 -5.12 11.12 4.93
C HIS A 40 -4.10 10.39 4.06
N SER A 41 -3.56 9.26 4.53
CA SER A 41 -2.56 8.47 3.78
C SER A 41 -3.03 8.04 2.39
N ARG A 42 -4.35 7.84 2.20
CA ARG A 42 -4.95 7.50 0.90
C ARG A 42 -4.90 8.65 -0.11
N ASP A 43 -4.86 9.89 0.38
CA ASP A 43 -4.88 11.09 -0.44
C ASP A 43 -3.54 11.28 -1.16
N ALA A 44 -2.44 10.80 -0.58
CA ALA A 44 -1.15 10.78 -1.25
C ALA A 44 -1.23 10.05 -2.60
N PHE A 45 -1.89 8.88 -2.66
CA PHE A 45 -2.11 8.17 -3.91
C PHE A 45 -3.08 8.90 -4.87
N SER A 46 -4.07 9.63 -4.35
CA SER A 46 -4.93 10.49 -5.18
C SER A 46 -4.12 11.60 -5.86
N LEU A 47 -3.24 12.26 -5.11
CA LEU A 47 -2.41 13.35 -5.64
C LEU A 47 -1.42 12.84 -6.70
N LEU A 48 -0.82 11.66 -6.48
CA LEU A 48 0.04 11.03 -7.49
C LEU A 48 -0.72 10.65 -8.76
N GLU A 49 -1.96 10.19 -8.64
CA GLU A 49 -2.83 9.88 -9.78
C GLU A 49 -3.19 11.15 -10.57
N GLU A 50 -3.61 12.20 -9.86
CA GLU A 50 -4.00 13.49 -10.45
C GLU A 50 -2.87 14.11 -11.27
N HIS A 51 -1.62 13.97 -10.81
CA HIS A 51 -0.44 14.48 -11.50
C HIS A 51 0.19 13.47 -12.47
N GLY A 52 -0.48 12.34 -12.73
CA GLY A 52 -0.04 11.35 -13.73
C GLY A 52 1.20 10.54 -13.36
N VAL A 53 1.61 10.55 -12.08
CA VAL A 53 2.74 9.74 -11.58
C VAL A 53 2.39 8.26 -11.58
N ILE A 54 1.15 7.93 -11.19
CA ILE A 54 0.63 6.56 -11.18
C ILE A 54 -0.70 6.50 -11.93
N SER A 55 -1.04 5.32 -12.45
CA SER A 55 -2.34 5.13 -13.11
C SER A 55 -3.48 5.04 -12.09
N SER A 56 -4.70 5.33 -12.54
CA SER A 56 -5.91 5.18 -11.72
C SER A 56 -6.07 3.76 -11.17
N ALA A 57 -5.68 2.74 -11.95
CA ALA A 57 -5.70 1.35 -11.51
C ALA A 57 -4.76 1.10 -10.31
N VAL A 58 -3.53 1.62 -10.35
CA VAL A 58 -2.56 1.50 -9.25
C VAL A 58 -3.04 2.30 -8.03
N SER A 59 -3.51 3.52 -8.24
CA SER A 59 -4.07 4.38 -7.19
C SER A 59 -5.21 3.68 -6.44
N LYS A 60 -6.19 3.12 -7.16
CA LYS A 60 -7.32 2.38 -6.56
C LYS A 60 -6.86 1.20 -5.71
N LYS A 61 -5.91 0.41 -6.22
CA LYS A 61 -5.33 -0.75 -5.50
C LYS A 61 -4.62 -0.31 -4.22
N MET A 62 -3.81 0.75 -4.30
CA MET A 62 -3.08 1.25 -3.12
C MET A 62 -4.02 1.82 -2.05
N LYS A 63 -5.04 2.60 -2.45
CA LYS A 63 -6.07 3.11 -1.52
C LYS A 63 -6.82 1.97 -0.83
N ALA A 64 -7.15 0.89 -1.56
CA ALA A 64 -7.78 -0.29 -0.98
C ALA A 64 -6.86 -1.00 0.04
N MET A 65 -5.55 -1.08 -0.26
CA MET A 65 -4.56 -1.67 0.63
C MET A 65 -4.37 -0.88 1.94
N VAL A 66 -4.47 0.46 1.88
CA VAL A 66 -4.53 1.31 3.11
C VAL A 66 -5.77 1.00 3.94
N GLY A 67 -6.93 0.84 3.29
CA GLY A 67 -8.17 0.42 3.97
C GLY A 67 -8.00 -0.94 4.67
N PHE A 68 -7.34 -1.89 4.02
CA PHE A 68 -7.05 -3.19 4.60
C PHE A 68 -6.14 -3.12 5.83
N ARG A 69 -5.06 -2.31 5.79
CA ARG A 69 -4.19 -2.09 6.97
C ARG A 69 -5.02 -1.73 8.20
N ASN A 70 -6.01 -0.86 8.04
CA ASN A 70 -6.87 -0.43 9.15
C ASN A 70 -7.76 -1.57 9.66
N ILE A 71 -8.32 -2.40 8.78
CA ILE A 71 -9.12 -3.57 9.18
C ILE A 71 -8.26 -4.62 9.87
N ALA A 72 -7.08 -4.93 9.34
CA ALA A 72 -6.16 -5.92 9.92
C ALA A 72 -5.66 -5.54 11.31
N VAL A 73 -5.54 -4.23 11.59
CA VAL A 73 -5.13 -3.69 12.90
C VAL A 73 -6.30 -3.67 13.90
N HIS A 74 -7.50 -3.30 13.47
CA HIS A 74 -8.65 -3.13 14.37
C HIS A 74 -9.45 -4.44 14.62
N ASP A 75 -9.63 -5.29 13.59
CA ASP A 75 -10.45 -6.52 13.67
C ASP A 75 -9.60 -7.79 13.89
N TYR A 76 -8.39 -7.65 14.42
CA TYR A 76 -7.43 -8.73 14.63
C TYR A 76 -8.01 -9.99 15.33
N GLN A 77 -9.01 -9.81 16.21
CA GLN A 77 -9.66 -10.91 16.93
C GLN A 77 -10.59 -11.77 16.05
N GLN A 78 -11.02 -11.29 14.89
CA GLN A 78 -11.84 -12.01 13.92
C GLN A 78 -11.20 -12.03 12.52
N LEU A 79 -9.86 -12.13 12.45
CA LEU A 79 -9.17 -12.18 11.16
C LEU A 79 -9.73 -13.34 10.32
N ASN A 80 -10.49 -12.99 9.27
CA ASN A 80 -10.90 -13.95 8.26
C ASN A 80 -9.64 -14.33 7.49
N LEU A 81 -9.05 -15.47 7.84
CA LEU A 81 -7.84 -16.01 7.22
C LEU A 81 -7.95 -16.07 5.68
N GLY A 82 -9.17 -16.15 5.13
CA GLY A 82 -9.41 -16.07 3.70
C GLY A 82 -9.02 -14.72 3.08
N ILE A 83 -9.20 -13.61 3.80
CA ILE A 83 -8.78 -12.27 3.32
C ILE A 83 -7.25 -12.18 3.32
N LEU A 84 -6.60 -12.63 4.40
CA LEU A 84 -5.14 -12.64 4.47
C LEU A 84 -4.53 -13.49 3.35
N GLN A 85 -5.11 -14.68 3.13
CA GLN A 85 -4.71 -15.57 2.05
C GLN A 85 -4.89 -14.90 0.68
N ALA A 86 -6.04 -14.30 0.40
CA ALA A 86 -6.29 -13.61 -0.87
C ALA A 86 -5.27 -12.48 -1.12
N ILE A 87 -4.83 -11.77 -0.09
CA ILE A 87 -3.82 -10.71 -0.23
C ILE A 87 -2.45 -11.29 -0.58
N VAL A 88 -2.03 -12.32 0.15
CA VAL A 88 -0.75 -12.99 -0.11
C VAL A 88 -0.73 -13.62 -1.50
N GLU A 89 -1.85 -14.19 -1.94
CA GLU A 89 -1.93 -14.90 -3.23
C GLU A 89 -2.17 -13.96 -4.43
N HIS A 90 -2.84 -12.82 -4.25
CA HIS A 90 -3.33 -12.01 -5.37
C HIS A 90 -2.91 -10.54 -5.36
N HIS A 91 -2.50 -9.98 -4.21
CA HIS A 91 -2.31 -8.53 -4.07
C HIS A 91 -0.87 -8.10 -3.75
N LEU A 92 0.07 -9.02 -3.54
CA LEU A 92 1.47 -8.66 -3.33
C LEU A 92 2.10 -7.95 -4.54
N ASP A 93 1.64 -8.25 -5.75
CA ASP A 93 2.12 -7.62 -6.98
C ASP A 93 1.62 -6.18 -7.13
N ASP A 94 0.64 -5.73 -6.34
CA ASP A 94 0.18 -4.35 -6.35
C ASP A 94 1.26 -3.40 -5.81
N PHE A 95 2.02 -3.83 -4.79
CA PHE A 95 3.18 -3.09 -4.30
C PHE A 95 4.25 -2.95 -5.40
N LYS A 96 4.53 -4.03 -6.14
CA LYS A 96 5.52 -4.01 -7.24
C LYS A 96 5.09 -3.06 -8.37
N GLN A 97 3.81 -3.08 -8.74
CA GLN A 97 3.25 -2.17 -9.73
C GLN A 97 3.42 -0.72 -9.31
N PHE A 98 3.14 -0.40 -8.03
CA PHE A 98 3.34 0.94 -7.48
C PHE A 98 4.81 1.34 -7.50
N THR A 99 5.72 0.53 -6.94
CA THR A 99 7.16 0.85 -6.91
C THR A 99 7.73 1.04 -8.32
N LYS A 100 7.30 0.22 -9.29
CA LYS A 100 7.71 0.38 -10.69
C LYS A 100 7.25 1.73 -11.26
N ALA A 101 6.01 2.13 -11.02
CA ALA A 101 5.51 3.42 -11.47
C ALA A 101 6.31 4.59 -10.88
N ILE A 102 6.65 4.54 -9.59
CA ILE A 102 7.49 5.56 -8.95
C ILE A 102 8.90 5.58 -9.55
N LEU A 103 9.54 4.43 -9.77
CA LEU A 103 10.87 4.36 -10.38
C LEU A 103 10.88 4.90 -11.82
N ASP A 104 9.86 4.55 -12.61
CA ASP A 104 9.72 5.02 -13.98
C ASP A 104 9.48 6.54 -14.02
N TYR A 105 8.76 7.09 -13.03
CA TYR A 105 8.62 8.54 -12.85
C TYR A 105 9.95 9.19 -12.46
N ALA A 106 10.64 8.68 -11.44
CA ALA A 106 11.90 9.26 -10.95
C ALA A 106 12.97 9.34 -12.07
N LYS A 107 13.08 8.30 -12.90
CA LYS A 107 14.01 8.28 -14.04
C LYS A 107 13.70 9.31 -15.12
N LYS A 108 12.43 9.66 -15.33
CA LYS A 108 12.03 10.66 -16.32
C LYS A 108 12.30 12.10 -15.85
N ASN A 109 12.42 12.29 -14.54
CA ASN A 109 12.59 13.60 -13.90
C ASN A 109 13.99 13.78 -13.28
N SER A 110 14.93 12.87 -13.55
CA SER A 110 16.35 12.97 -13.19
C SER A 110 17.17 13.48 -14.37
#